data_AF-A0A101SM70-F1
#
_entry.id   AF-A0A101SM70-F1
#
_cell.length_a   1.000
_cell.length_b   1.000
_cell.length_c   1.000
_cell.angle_alpha   90.00
_cell.angle_beta   90.00
_cell.angle_gamma   90.00
#
_symmetry.space_group_name_H-M   'P 1'
#
loop_
_entity.id
_entity.type
_entity.pdbx_description
1 polymer ?
#
loop_
_entity_poly.entity_id
_entity_poly.type
_entity_poly.pdbx_seq_one_letter_code
_entity_poly.pdbx_strand_id
1 'polypeptide(L)'
;MAGRDDGNRHTEATGGADSSWAQELLDHLRPAGSGVRRIVGWLATTLDATVSLLDRGGEPLAGERIPLDEDLFGDLVCGRLASAAWEGDGRHLRLVRVELPGPSTAGVLAVSRTAPYDRRAADILRRAASVLELLLRAQQTVATGDRLARATADLRLAILQLLMVEDIVSARRVAAGLWPGLLDTDTACVYVVETSPADRDRLAEACVEATRDEALVVRCPAMDGHVIVVVPDDTTAAALRTVCDGTPDALLGGSARQSLAGTATAYGQAVSALAVARFRPDQTAVYAERTHPERLMDPDVLRSWTTRLLRPLDTLPHHTRAELLATTRLGLEFTAVSAAKVLGVSRNTVRARMERVENLLGTDFSDLTVRATVHLALNTEVALTEDTAGHPAAPAGLGDLLTEPALGTWARDLLARLDTDARDLRRTLRAWIAAGGNAERAAQLLGVHAQTVREHVRSAEPVLERQLLASGSDLYEVVLAHLATRELDQPDLRGDR
;
A
#
# COMPACT_ATOMS: atom_id res chain seq x y z
N MET A 1 -32.06 -66.94 -59.44
CA MET A 1 -31.31 -67.12 -58.18
C MET A 1 -31.34 -65.79 -57.43
N ALA A 2 -31.51 -65.86 -56.11
CA ALA A 2 -31.31 -64.88 -55.01
C ALA A 2 -30.95 -63.41 -55.36
N GLY A 3 -31.44 -62.38 -54.66
CA GLY A 3 -32.25 -62.36 -53.45
C GLY A 3 -32.56 -60.94 -52.93
N ARG A 4 -33.63 -60.90 -52.13
CA ARG A 4 -34.05 -59.98 -51.04
C ARG A 4 -33.44 -58.58 -50.93
N ASP A 5 -34.35 -57.64 -51.16
CA ASP A 5 -34.45 -56.29 -50.62
C ASP A 5 -34.87 -56.37 -49.13
N ASP A 6 -34.05 -55.86 -48.20
CA ASP A 6 -34.43 -55.63 -46.81
C ASP A 6 -33.75 -54.37 -46.29
N GLY A 7 -34.58 -53.46 -45.79
CA GLY A 7 -34.26 -52.08 -45.52
C GLY A 7 -33.30 -51.85 -44.35
N ASN A 8 -32.35 -50.96 -44.58
CA ASN A 8 -31.63 -50.28 -43.51
C ASN A 8 -32.26 -48.90 -43.31
N ARG A 9 -33.26 -48.80 -42.43
CA ARG A 9 -33.73 -47.52 -41.89
C ARG A 9 -32.60 -46.95 -41.05
N HIS A 10 -31.82 -46.06 -41.62
CA HIS A 10 -30.93 -45.18 -40.87
C HIS A 10 -31.79 -44.27 -39.99
N THR A 11 -31.78 -44.56 -38.69
CA THR A 11 -32.29 -43.70 -37.62
C THR A 11 -31.33 -42.52 -37.42
N GLU A 12 -31.29 -41.58 -38.38
CA GLU A 12 -30.63 -40.28 -38.22
C GLU A 12 -31.68 -39.24 -37.85
N ALA A 13 -32.02 -39.10 -36.56
CA ALA A 13 -32.89 -38.00 -36.10
C ALA A 13 -32.83 -37.67 -34.59
N THR A 14 -31.78 -38.01 -33.85
CA THR A 14 -31.69 -37.73 -32.40
C THR A 14 -30.50 -36.87 -31.97
N GLY A 15 -29.53 -36.58 -32.84
CA GLY A 15 -28.31 -35.85 -32.47
C GLY A 15 -28.44 -34.34 -32.24
N GLY A 16 -29.46 -33.67 -32.79
CA GLY A 16 -29.56 -32.20 -32.80
C GLY A 16 -30.19 -31.56 -31.54
N ALA A 17 -31.04 -32.29 -30.82
CA ALA A 17 -31.70 -31.79 -29.61
C ALA A 17 -30.88 -32.05 -28.33
N ASP A 18 -30.02 -33.07 -28.34
CA ASP A 18 -29.09 -33.37 -27.26
C ASP A 18 -27.88 -32.42 -27.24
N SER A 19 -27.54 -31.81 -28.38
CA SER A 19 -26.46 -30.82 -28.46
C SER A 19 -26.85 -29.42 -27.96
N SER A 20 -28.15 -29.04 -27.99
CA SER A 20 -28.55 -27.66 -27.69
C SER A 20 -28.47 -27.33 -26.20
N TRP A 21 -29.00 -28.19 -25.33
CA TRP A 21 -28.98 -27.96 -23.88
C TRP A 21 -27.57 -28.07 -23.30
N ALA A 22 -26.73 -28.93 -23.88
CA ALA A 22 -25.33 -29.05 -23.48
C ALA A 22 -24.55 -27.77 -23.80
N GLN A 23 -24.82 -27.15 -24.95
CA GLN A 23 -24.22 -25.88 -25.33
C GLN A 23 -24.68 -24.74 -24.39
N GLU A 24 -25.97 -24.67 -24.07
CA GLU A 24 -26.52 -23.71 -23.10
C GLU A 24 -25.89 -23.87 -21.72
N LEU A 25 -25.71 -25.10 -21.24
CA LEU A 25 -25.04 -25.38 -19.98
C LEU A 25 -23.57 -24.94 -19.98
N LEU A 26 -22.87 -25.10 -21.10
CA LEU A 26 -21.49 -24.62 -21.26
C LEU A 26 -21.42 -23.10 -21.35
N ASP A 27 -22.43 -22.43 -21.92
CA ASP A 27 -22.49 -20.97 -21.95
C ASP A 27 -22.61 -20.38 -20.53
N HIS A 28 -23.17 -21.12 -19.58
CA HIS A 28 -23.15 -20.77 -18.16
C HIS A 28 -21.77 -20.87 -17.50
N LEU A 29 -20.76 -21.46 -18.15
CA LEU A 29 -19.37 -21.43 -17.67
C LEU A 29 -18.60 -20.18 -18.13
N ARG A 30 -19.15 -19.40 -19.07
CA ARG A 30 -18.50 -18.17 -19.56
C ARG A 30 -18.53 -17.07 -18.50
N PRO A 31 -17.52 -16.16 -18.45
CA PRO A 31 -17.44 -15.12 -17.41
C PRO A 31 -18.70 -14.26 -17.27
N ALA A 32 -19.31 -13.83 -18.38
CA ALA A 32 -20.55 -13.05 -18.39
C ALA A 32 -21.81 -13.88 -18.06
N GLY A 33 -21.70 -15.21 -18.17
CA GLY A 33 -22.78 -16.20 -18.01
C GLY A 33 -22.84 -16.86 -16.63
N SER A 34 -21.75 -16.84 -15.86
CA SER A 34 -21.56 -17.70 -14.70
C SER A 34 -22.34 -17.31 -13.44
N GLY A 35 -22.92 -18.31 -12.78
CA GLY A 35 -23.56 -18.14 -11.49
C GLY A 35 -24.36 -19.37 -11.06
N VAL A 36 -24.11 -19.84 -9.84
CA VAL A 36 -24.82 -20.99 -9.22
C VAL A 36 -26.34 -20.81 -9.30
N ARG A 37 -26.85 -19.62 -8.96
CA ARG A 37 -28.29 -19.29 -9.05
C ARG A 37 -28.84 -19.34 -10.47
N ARG A 38 -28.02 -18.97 -11.47
CA ARG A 38 -28.44 -18.97 -12.87
C ARG A 38 -28.54 -20.38 -13.42
N ILE A 39 -27.61 -21.28 -13.07
CA ILE A 39 -27.71 -22.71 -13.44
C ILE A 39 -28.88 -23.37 -12.72
N VAL A 40 -29.09 -23.07 -11.44
CA VAL A 40 -30.27 -23.57 -10.71
C VAL A 40 -31.57 -23.09 -11.36
N GLY A 41 -31.66 -21.81 -11.75
CA GLY A 41 -32.79 -21.28 -12.49
C GLY A 41 -32.97 -21.89 -13.88
N TRP A 42 -31.89 -22.04 -14.65
CA TRP A 42 -31.89 -22.72 -15.95
C TRP A 42 -32.34 -24.18 -15.82
N LEU A 43 -31.87 -24.89 -14.81
CA LEU A 43 -32.25 -26.28 -14.55
C LEU A 43 -33.74 -26.39 -14.20
N ALA A 44 -34.27 -25.44 -13.42
CA ALA A 44 -35.69 -25.35 -13.09
C ALA A 44 -36.55 -25.15 -14.34
N THR A 45 -36.16 -24.22 -15.22
CA THR A 45 -36.88 -23.97 -16.48
C THR A 45 -36.75 -25.13 -17.47
N THR A 46 -35.56 -25.71 -17.63
CA THR A 46 -35.27 -26.76 -18.62
C THR A 46 -35.96 -28.08 -18.27
N LEU A 47 -36.05 -28.40 -16.99
CA LEU A 47 -36.70 -29.62 -16.52
C LEU A 47 -38.18 -29.44 -16.18
N ASP A 48 -38.71 -28.20 -16.22
CA ASP A 48 -40.02 -27.86 -15.67
C ASP A 48 -40.16 -28.39 -14.23
N ALA A 49 -39.26 -27.91 -13.37
CA ALA A 49 -38.98 -28.46 -12.05
C ALA A 49 -38.79 -27.38 -10.98
N THR A 50 -39.09 -27.70 -9.72
CA THR A 50 -38.56 -26.95 -8.58
C THR A 50 -37.15 -27.46 -8.28
N VAL A 51 -36.15 -26.57 -8.30
CA VAL A 51 -34.73 -26.90 -8.04
C VAL A 51 -34.24 -26.12 -6.83
N SER A 52 -33.51 -26.80 -5.95
CA SER A 52 -32.82 -26.19 -4.81
C SER A 52 -31.42 -26.76 -4.67
N LEU A 53 -30.41 -25.91 -4.55
CA LEU A 53 -29.10 -26.30 -4.05
C LEU A 53 -29.05 -25.97 -2.55
N LEU A 54 -28.92 -26.99 -1.72
CA LEU A 54 -28.89 -26.89 -0.26
C LEU A 54 -27.46 -27.02 0.26
N ASP A 55 -27.13 -26.27 1.31
CA ASP A 55 -25.89 -26.45 2.06
C ASP A 55 -25.93 -27.69 2.96
N ARG A 56 -24.91 -27.88 3.82
CA ARG A 56 -24.84 -29.01 4.77
C ARG A 56 -25.93 -28.95 5.86
N GLY A 57 -26.45 -27.76 6.18
CA GLY A 57 -27.50 -27.55 7.17
C GLY A 57 -28.93 -27.61 6.59
N GLY A 58 -29.06 -27.78 5.27
CA GLY A 58 -30.35 -27.78 4.60
C GLY A 58 -30.87 -26.38 4.25
N GLU A 59 -30.02 -25.35 4.36
CA GLU A 59 -30.35 -23.99 3.94
C GLU A 59 -30.09 -23.81 2.43
N PRO A 60 -30.99 -23.15 1.68
CA PRO A 60 -30.83 -22.99 0.24
C PRO A 60 -29.72 -21.98 -0.11
N LEU A 61 -28.67 -22.47 -0.78
CA LEU A 61 -27.65 -21.64 -1.43
C LEU A 61 -28.20 -20.99 -2.70
N ALA A 62 -29.11 -21.69 -3.40
CA ALA A 62 -29.81 -21.22 -4.58
C ALA A 62 -31.13 -21.98 -4.79
N GLY A 63 -32.13 -21.32 -5.36
CA GLY A 63 -33.45 -21.91 -5.62
C GLY A 63 -34.42 -21.79 -4.44
N GLU A 64 -35.59 -22.40 -4.59
CA GLU A 64 -36.63 -22.43 -3.56
C GLU A 64 -36.47 -23.66 -2.67
N ARG A 65 -36.65 -23.50 -1.35
CA ARG A 65 -36.47 -24.61 -0.41
C ARG A 65 -37.46 -25.75 -0.71
N ILE A 66 -36.92 -26.93 -0.94
CA ILE A 66 -37.69 -28.17 -1.10
C ILE A 66 -37.67 -28.92 0.24
N PRO A 67 -38.82 -29.29 0.82
CA PRO A 67 -38.86 -30.11 2.03
C PRO A 67 -38.31 -31.50 1.71
N LEU A 68 -37.36 -31.97 2.51
CA LEU A 68 -36.68 -33.26 2.35
C LEU A 68 -36.81 -34.08 3.63
N ASP A 69 -36.78 -35.39 3.47
CA ASP A 69 -36.61 -36.33 4.58
C ASP A 69 -35.22 -36.13 5.21
N GLU A 70 -35.16 -35.95 6.53
CA GLU A 70 -33.93 -35.62 7.26
C GLU A 70 -32.91 -36.76 7.23
N ASP A 71 -33.36 -38.02 7.27
CA ASP A 71 -32.48 -39.19 7.24
C ASP A 71 -31.83 -39.31 5.84
N LEU A 72 -32.62 -39.14 4.79
CA LEU A 72 -32.15 -39.19 3.40
C LEU A 72 -31.18 -38.04 3.08
N PHE A 73 -31.49 -36.84 3.57
CA PHE A 73 -30.61 -35.68 3.44
C PHE A 73 -29.29 -35.90 4.19
N GLY A 74 -29.37 -36.42 5.42
CA GLY A 74 -28.22 -36.80 6.23
C GLY A 74 -27.30 -37.80 5.52
N ASP A 75 -27.88 -38.84 4.89
CA ASP A 75 -27.16 -39.86 4.11
C ASP A 75 -26.35 -39.29 2.95
N LEU A 76 -26.91 -38.32 2.22
CA LEU A 76 -26.23 -37.66 1.11
C LEU A 76 -25.10 -36.75 1.59
N VAL A 77 -25.36 -35.96 2.63
CA VAL A 77 -24.39 -35.00 3.20
C VAL A 77 -23.19 -35.72 3.82
N CYS A 78 -23.41 -36.83 4.52
CA CYS A 78 -22.32 -37.62 5.11
C CYS A 78 -21.61 -38.54 4.09
N GLY A 79 -22.10 -38.61 2.85
CA GLY A 79 -21.51 -39.39 1.77
C GLY A 79 -21.84 -40.89 1.80
N ARG A 80 -22.83 -41.32 2.60
CA ARG A 80 -23.39 -42.69 2.53
C ARG A 80 -24.08 -42.94 1.18
N LEU A 81 -24.68 -41.90 0.61
CA LEU A 81 -25.32 -41.93 -0.71
C LEU A 81 -24.70 -40.85 -1.63
N ALA A 82 -24.54 -41.17 -2.92
CA ALA A 82 -24.16 -40.19 -3.95
C ALA A 82 -25.39 -39.51 -4.58
N SER A 83 -26.51 -40.21 -4.61
CA SER A 83 -27.79 -39.69 -5.10
C SER A 83 -28.94 -40.48 -4.49
N ALA A 84 -30.10 -39.86 -4.36
CA ALA A 84 -31.33 -40.51 -3.93
C ALA A 84 -32.49 -40.12 -4.85
N ALA A 85 -33.53 -40.94 -4.82
CA ALA A 85 -34.72 -40.71 -5.60
C ALA A 85 -35.94 -41.15 -4.83
N TRP A 86 -36.98 -40.36 -4.93
CA TRP A 86 -38.24 -40.63 -4.26
C TRP A 86 -39.39 -40.28 -5.19
N GLU A 87 -40.44 -41.09 -5.13
CA GLU A 87 -41.67 -40.89 -5.86
C GLU A 87 -42.83 -41.07 -4.90
N GLY A 88 -43.68 -40.05 -4.81
CA GLY A 88 -44.84 -40.03 -3.92
C GLY A 88 -45.60 -38.72 -4.07
N ASP A 89 -46.88 -38.74 -3.68
CA ASP A 89 -47.78 -37.57 -3.74
C ASP A 89 -47.82 -36.86 -5.11
N GLY A 90 -47.70 -37.64 -6.20
CA GLY A 90 -47.68 -37.10 -7.57
C GLY A 90 -46.42 -36.30 -7.93
N ARG A 91 -45.33 -36.45 -7.15
CA ARG A 91 -44.04 -35.79 -7.38
C ARG A 91 -42.92 -36.82 -7.51
N HIS A 92 -41.99 -36.53 -8.41
CA HIS A 92 -40.74 -37.27 -8.59
C HIS A 92 -39.57 -36.39 -8.15
N LEU A 93 -38.91 -36.78 -7.08
CA LEU A 93 -37.78 -36.09 -6.47
C LEU A 93 -36.47 -36.80 -6.82
N ARG A 94 -35.47 -36.03 -7.24
CA ARG A 94 -34.07 -36.49 -7.36
C ARG A 94 -33.18 -35.63 -6.50
N LEU A 95 -32.34 -36.28 -5.72
CA LEU A 95 -31.32 -35.65 -4.89
C LEU A 95 -29.96 -36.10 -5.40
N VAL A 96 -29.07 -35.15 -5.63
CA VAL A 96 -27.69 -35.42 -6.05
C VAL A 96 -26.77 -34.73 -5.06
N ARG A 97 -25.82 -35.48 -4.50
CA ARG A 97 -24.76 -34.91 -3.68
C ARG A 97 -23.91 -34.00 -4.57
N VAL A 98 -23.67 -32.78 -4.12
CA VAL A 98 -22.80 -31.80 -4.78
C VAL A 98 -21.67 -31.45 -3.83
N GLU A 99 -20.44 -31.59 -4.28
CA GLU A 99 -19.28 -31.16 -3.49
C GLU A 99 -19.27 -29.64 -3.34
N LEU A 100 -19.27 -29.16 -2.08
CA LEU A 100 -19.21 -27.74 -1.77
C LEU A 100 -17.77 -27.32 -1.46
N PRO A 101 -17.47 -26.01 -1.54
CA PRO A 101 -16.19 -25.48 -1.10
C PRO A 101 -15.87 -25.78 0.38
N GLY A 102 -14.69 -26.35 0.64
CA GLY A 102 -14.17 -26.61 1.99
C GLY A 102 -13.85 -28.10 2.25
N PRO A 103 -13.06 -28.42 3.29
CA PRO A 103 -12.80 -29.80 3.64
C PRO A 103 -14.09 -30.46 4.15
N SER A 104 -14.52 -31.53 3.47
CA SER A 104 -15.63 -32.39 3.89
C SER A 104 -17.00 -31.70 3.97
N THR A 105 -17.22 -30.65 3.17
CA THR A 105 -18.52 -29.99 2.99
C THR A 105 -19.20 -30.50 1.72
N ALA A 106 -20.35 -31.15 1.88
CA ALA A 106 -21.20 -31.58 0.77
C ALA A 106 -22.58 -30.95 0.93
N GLY A 107 -23.18 -30.57 -0.19
CA GLY A 107 -24.53 -30.07 -0.31
C GLY A 107 -25.38 -31.04 -1.11
N VAL A 108 -26.66 -30.70 -1.26
CA VAL A 108 -27.62 -31.51 -2.00
C VAL A 108 -28.31 -30.66 -3.05
N LEU A 109 -28.19 -31.06 -4.31
CA LEU A 109 -29.04 -30.55 -5.39
C LEU A 109 -30.33 -31.36 -5.41
N ALA A 110 -31.41 -30.74 -4.97
CA ALA A 110 -32.75 -31.30 -4.96
C ALA A 110 -33.54 -30.81 -6.17
N VAL A 111 -34.15 -31.74 -6.91
CA VAL A 111 -34.99 -31.43 -8.08
C VAL A 111 -36.29 -32.20 -8.03
N SER A 112 -37.39 -31.47 -7.87
CA SER A 112 -38.75 -31.99 -7.75
C SER A 112 -39.56 -31.67 -9.00
N ARG A 113 -40.21 -32.68 -9.57
CA ARG A 113 -40.97 -32.60 -10.83
C ARG A 113 -42.32 -33.29 -10.68
N THR A 114 -43.33 -32.85 -11.44
CA THR A 114 -44.63 -33.53 -11.55
C THR A 114 -44.64 -34.65 -12.60
N ALA A 115 -43.63 -34.66 -13.48
CA ALA A 115 -43.42 -35.70 -14.49
C ALA A 115 -42.27 -36.65 -14.11
N PRO A 116 -42.33 -37.93 -14.51
CA PRO A 116 -41.27 -38.90 -14.24
C PRO A 116 -39.95 -38.51 -14.91
N TYR A 117 -38.83 -38.96 -14.32
CA TYR A 117 -37.50 -38.74 -14.87
C TYR A 117 -37.24 -39.71 -16.03
N ASP A 118 -37.17 -39.16 -17.23
CA ASP A 118 -36.66 -39.86 -18.40
C ASP A 118 -35.12 -39.81 -18.46
N ARG A 119 -34.54 -40.52 -19.44
CA ARG A 119 -33.09 -40.59 -19.61
C ARG A 119 -32.47 -39.22 -19.89
N ARG A 120 -33.20 -38.32 -20.55
CA ARG A 120 -32.76 -36.97 -20.88
C ARG A 120 -32.70 -36.09 -19.63
N ALA A 121 -33.76 -36.05 -18.82
CA ALA A 121 -33.79 -35.29 -17.57
C ALA A 121 -32.70 -35.76 -16.59
N ALA A 122 -32.44 -37.07 -16.54
CA ALA A 122 -31.37 -37.62 -15.73
C ALA A 122 -29.96 -37.22 -16.23
N ASP A 123 -29.71 -37.15 -17.55
CA ASP A 123 -28.42 -36.67 -18.09
C ASP A 123 -28.23 -35.17 -17.84
N ILE A 124 -29.28 -34.36 -18.08
CA ILE A 124 -29.26 -32.92 -17.82
C ILE A 124 -28.93 -32.65 -16.34
N LEU A 125 -29.63 -33.31 -15.41
CA LEU A 125 -29.39 -33.16 -13.97
C LEU A 125 -27.95 -33.54 -13.59
N ARG A 126 -27.47 -34.70 -14.06
CA ARG A 126 -26.10 -35.16 -13.77
C ARG A 126 -25.05 -34.17 -14.28
N ARG A 127 -25.18 -33.70 -15.52
CA ARG A 127 -24.21 -32.74 -16.08
C ARG A 127 -24.30 -31.38 -15.39
N ALA A 128 -25.50 -30.92 -15.07
CA ALA A 128 -25.70 -29.69 -14.31
C ALA A 128 -25.04 -29.76 -12.93
N ALA A 129 -25.18 -30.89 -12.23
CA ALA A 129 -24.50 -31.13 -10.95
C ALA A 129 -22.96 -31.04 -11.10
N SER A 130 -22.37 -31.72 -12.10
CA SER A 130 -20.93 -31.63 -12.35
C SER A 130 -20.46 -30.21 -12.69
N VAL A 131 -21.24 -29.45 -13.47
CA VAL A 131 -20.92 -28.05 -13.81
C VAL A 131 -21.03 -27.14 -12.58
N LEU A 132 -22.02 -27.37 -11.70
CA LEU A 132 -22.15 -26.66 -10.43
C LEU A 132 -20.94 -26.91 -9.51
N GLU A 133 -20.48 -28.15 -9.38
CA GLU A 133 -19.28 -28.49 -8.62
C GLU A 133 -18.04 -27.76 -9.14
N LEU A 134 -17.84 -27.73 -10.47
CA LEU A 134 -16.73 -27.02 -11.10
C LEU A 134 -16.78 -25.52 -10.82
N LEU A 135 -17.95 -24.89 -10.92
CA LEU A 135 -18.12 -23.46 -10.64
C LEU A 135 -17.89 -23.12 -9.17
N LEU A 136 -18.43 -23.91 -8.26
CA LEU A 136 -18.24 -23.73 -6.82
C LEU A 136 -16.75 -23.85 -6.47
N ARG A 137 -16.04 -24.82 -7.05
CA ARG A 137 -14.60 -25.00 -6.86
C ARG A 137 -13.79 -23.85 -7.44
N ALA A 138 -14.15 -23.34 -8.62
CA ALA A 138 -13.51 -22.18 -9.22
C ALA A 138 -13.70 -20.92 -8.36
N GLN A 139 -14.93 -20.64 -7.91
CA GLN A 139 -15.23 -19.51 -7.02
C GLN A 139 -14.45 -19.58 -5.71
N GLN A 140 -14.35 -20.76 -5.10
CA GLN A 140 -13.55 -20.94 -3.89
C GLN A 140 -12.06 -20.72 -4.12
N THR A 141 -11.55 -21.14 -5.28
CA THR A 141 -10.14 -20.96 -5.63
C THR A 141 -9.81 -19.47 -5.74
N VAL A 142 -10.67 -18.69 -6.41
CA VAL A 142 -10.57 -17.23 -6.46
C VAL A 142 -10.65 -16.63 -5.05
N ALA A 143 -11.69 -16.96 -4.27
CA ALA A 143 -11.86 -16.41 -2.93
C ALA A 143 -10.74 -16.79 -1.94
N THR A 144 -10.13 -17.96 -2.10
CA THR A 144 -8.95 -18.38 -1.34
C THR A 144 -7.72 -17.63 -1.80
N GLY A 145 -7.53 -17.47 -3.11
CA GLY A 145 -6.49 -16.64 -3.71
C GLY A 145 -6.53 -15.20 -3.20
N ASP A 146 -7.70 -14.56 -3.21
CA ASP A 146 -7.89 -13.19 -2.72
C ASP A 146 -7.62 -13.05 -1.22
N ARG A 147 -7.94 -14.08 -0.43
CA ARG A 147 -7.63 -14.11 1.01
C ARG A 147 -6.13 -14.25 1.25
N LEU A 148 -5.46 -15.11 0.49
CA LEU A 148 -4.01 -15.25 0.55
C LEU A 148 -3.32 -13.95 0.13
N ALA A 149 -3.70 -13.36 -1.00
CA ALA A 149 -3.15 -12.10 -1.49
C ALA A 149 -3.29 -10.96 -0.46
N ARG A 150 -4.45 -10.86 0.22
CA ARG A 150 -4.65 -9.91 1.32
C ARG A 150 -3.75 -10.20 2.52
N ALA A 151 -3.70 -11.45 2.99
CA ALA A 151 -2.82 -11.82 4.10
C ALA A 151 -1.34 -11.54 3.78
N THR A 152 -0.92 -11.82 2.55
CA THR A 152 0.41 -11.51 2.03
C THR A 152 0.67 -10.00 2.02
N ALA A 153 -0.30 -9.18 1.57
CA ALA A 153 -0.17 -7.72 1.60
C ALA A 153 -0.09 -7.17 3.04
N ASP A 154 -0.89 -7.70 3.96
CA ASP A 154 -0.87 -7.34 5.38
C ASP A 154 0.48 -7.67 6.03
N LEU A 155 1.07 -8.82 5.69
CA LEU A 155 2.40 -9.22 6.14
C LEU A 155 3.49 -8.30 5.59
N ARG A 156 3.44 -7.92 4.31
CA ARG A 156 4.38 -6.93 3.74
C ARG A 156 4.26 -5.58 4.44
N LEU A 157 3.04 -5.12 4.73
CA LEU A 157 2.81 -3.89 5.48
C LEU A 157 3.36 -3.97 6.91
N ALA A 158 3.19 -5.10 7.60
CA ALA A 158 3.75 -5.31 8.93
C ALA A 158 5.29 -5.26 8.93
N ILE A 159 5.94 -5.85 7.91
CA ILE A 159 7.40 -5.77 7.74
C ILE A 159 7.83 -4.31 7.55
N LEU A 160 7.15 -3.55 6.68
CA LEU A 160 7.44 -2.13 6.49
C LEU A 160 7.31 -1.36 7.81
N GLN A 161 6.24 -1.58 8.57
CA GLN A 161 6.00 -0.93 9.86
C GLN A 161 7.13 -1.20 10.88
N LEU A 162 7.65 -2.43 10.92
CA LEU A 162 8.79 -2.79 11.76
C LEU A 162 10.08 -2.09 11.33
N LEU A 163 10.33 -1.99 10.02
CA LEU A 163 11.46 -1.22 9.47
C LEU A 163 11.35 0.28 9.80
N MET A 164 10.12 0.84 9.79
CA MET A 164 9.88 2.25 10.11
C MET A 164 10.19 2.62 11.55
N VAL A 165 10.21 1.64 12.47
CA VAL A 165 10.59 1.81 13.89
C VAL A 165 11.95 1.20 14.22
N GLU A 166 12.75 0.87 13.20
CA GLU A 166 14.09 0.32 13.33
C GLU A 166 14.15 -1.08 14.00
N ASP A 167 13.03 -1.81 14.07
CA ASP A 167 12.99 -3.19 14.56
C ASP A 167 13.32 -4.21 13.44
N ILE A 168 14.58 -4.15 13.00
CA ILE A 168 15.12 -4.96 11.89
C ILE A 168 15.05 -6.47 12.21
N VAL A 169 15.27 -6.84 13.48
CA VAL A 169 15.29 -8.25 13.90
C VAL A 169 13.90 -8.87 13.75
N SER A 170 12.86 -8.17 14.20
CA SER A 170 11.48 -8.64 14.01
C SER A 170 11.10 -8.63 12.52
N ALA A 171 11.46 -7.59 11.77
CA ALA A 171 11.20 -7.49 10.34
C ALA A 171 11.78 -8.69 9.57
N ARG A 172 13.06 -9.02 9.81
CA ARG A 172 13.74 -10.19 9.23
C ARG A 172 13.08 -11.50 9.62
N ARG A 173 12.67 -11.65 10.88
CA ARG A 173 12.01 -12.87 11.36
C ARG A 173 10.67 -13.12 10.67
N VAL A 174 9.88 -12.07 10.43
CA VAL A 174 8.61 -12.18 9.69
C VAL A 174 8.87 -12.47 8.21
N ALA A 175 9.86 -11.81 7.61
CA ALA A 175 10.20 -11.99 6.19
C ALA A 175 10.75 -13.39 5.88
N ALA A 176 11.63 -13.93 6.73
CA ALA A 176 12.41 -15.15 6.44
C ALA A 176 11.58 -16.38 6.05
N GLY A 177 10.36 -16.52 6.58
CA GLY A 177 9.48 -17.66 6.27
C GLY A 177 8.73 -17.53 4.94
N LEU A 178 8.58 -16.31 4.41
CA LEU A 178 7.69 -16.01 3.27
C LEU A 178 8.46 -15.47 2.06
N TRP A 179 9.50 -14.68 2.29
CA TRP A 179 10.39 -14.09 1.28
C TRP A 179 11.85 -14.25 1.71
N PRO A 180 12.42 -15.45 1.56
CA PRO A 180 13.84 -15.68 1.83
C PRO A 180 14.69 -14.74 0.95
N GLY A 181 15.71 -14.09 1.52
CA GLY A 181 16.57 -13.15 0.79
C GLY A 181 16.16 -11.68 0.87
N LEU A 182 14.89 -11.38 1.15
CA LEU A 182 14.34 -10.03 1.00
C LEU A 182 15.03 -8.98 1.88
N LEU A 183 15.46 -9.36 3.08
CA LEU A 183 16.09 -8.48 4.07
C LEU A 183 17.46 -9.02 4.51
N ASP A 184 18.13 -9.79 3.65
CA ASP A 184 19.42 -10.42 3.98
C ASP A 184 20.59 -9.42 3.93
N THR A 185 20.42 -8.31 3.20
CA THR A 185 21.36 -7.18 3.22
C THR A 185 21.10 -6.26 4.41
N ASP A 186 22.13 -5.55 4.86
CA ASP A 186 21.99 -4.51 5.89
C ASP A 186 21.65 -3.14 5.29
N THR A 187 21.55 -3.03 3.96
CA THR A 187 21.20 -1.80 3.23
C THR A 187 19.90 -1.95 2.45
N ALA A 188 19.24 -0.82 2.22
CA ALA A 188 18.11 -0.71 1.33
C ALA A 188 18.05 0.64 0.60
N CYS A 189 17.41 0.65 -0.55
CA CYS A 189 16.89 1.86 -1.20
C CYS A 189 15.35 1.80 -1.16
N VAL A 190 14.71 2.95 -1.00
CA VAL A 190 13.24 3.06 -1.04
C VAL A 190 12.85 3.85 -2.27
N TYR A 191 11.89 3.32 -3.02
CA TYR A 191 11.24 4.02 -4.12
C TYR A 191 9.77 4.21 -3.78
N VAL A 192 9.22 5.35 -4.18
CA VAL A 192 7.78 5.61 -4.16
C VAL A 192 7.35 5.83 -5.60
N VAL A 193 6.41 5.00 -6.04
CA VAL A 193 5.74 5.17 -7.32
C VAL A 193 4.35 5.73 -7.04
N GLU A 194 4.03 6.87 -7.65
CA GLU A 194 2.71 7.50 -7.56
C GLU A 194 1.94 7.31 -8.85
N THR A 195 0.66 6.99 -8.73
CA THR A 195 -0.31 6.95 -9.82
C THR A 195 -1.69 7.37 -9.31
N SER A 196 -2.72 7.30 -10.16
CA SER A 196 -4.10 7.52 -9.76
C SER A 196 -4.53 6.49 -8.70
N PRO A 197 -5.39 6.84 -7.72
CA PRO A 197 -5.87 5.87 -6.73
C PRO A 197 -6.55 4.64 -7.34
N ALA A 198 -7.14 4.78 -8.54
CA ALA A 198 -7.80 3.68 -9.25
C ALA A 198 -6.79 2.66 -9.82
N ASP A 199 -5.58 3.10 -10.16
CA ASP A 199 -4.55 2.27 -10.78
C ASP A 199 -3.54 1.69 -9.77
N ARG A 200 -3.58 2.13 -8.49
CA ARG A 200 -2.61 1.72 -7.46
C ARG A 200 -2.51 0.20 -7.31
N ASP A 201 -3.63 -0.52 -7.37
CA ASP A 201 -3.60 -1.98 -7.17
C ASP A 201 -2.90 -2.70 -8.32
N ARG A 202 -3.17 -2.27 -9.56
CA ARG A 202 -2.46 -2.77 -10.75
C ARG A 202 -0.98 -2.39 -10.70
N LEU A 203 -0.65 -1.17 -10.27
CA LEU A 203 0.74 -0.73 -10.13
C LEU A 203 1.50 -1.57 -9.09
N ALA A 204 0.87 -1.86 -7.94
CA ALA A 204 1.49 -2.70 -6.92
C ALA A 204 1.78 -4.12 -7.45
N GLU A 205 0.86 -4.70 -8.22
CA GLU A 205 1.07 -6.00 -8.88
C GLU A 205 2.21 -5.94 -9.91
N ALA A 206 2.25 -4.90 -10.76
CA ALA A 206 3.31 -4.69 -11.73
C ALA A 206 4.68 -4.50 -11.07
N CYS A 207 4.76 -3.79 -9.94
CA CYS A 207 6.00 -3.66 -9.16
C CYS A 207 6.46 -5.01 -8.61
N VAL A 208 5.57 -5.82 -8.03
CA VAL A 208 5.91 -7.16 -7.51
C VAL A 208 6.48 -8.04 -8.62
N GLU A 209 5.83 -8.05 -9.80
CA GLU A 209 6.27 -8.82 -10.96
C GLU A 209 7.63 -8.33 -11.47
N ALA A 210 7.81 -7.01 -11.60
CA ALA A 210 9.04 -6.40 -12.07
C ALA A 210 10.23 -6.65 -11.14
N THR A 211 10.00 -6.69 -9.83
CA THR A 211 11.04 -6.98 -8.83
C THR A 211 11.23 -8.47 -8.54
N ARG A 212 10.45 -9.37 -9.16
CA ARG A 212 10.54 -10.83 -8.99
C ARG A 212 10.53 -11.29 -7.53
N ASP A 213 9.70 -10.65 -6.70
CA ASP A 213 9.63 -10.87 -5.24
C ASP A 213 10.94 -10.58 -4.45
N GLU A 214 11.96 -9.98 -5.07
CA GLU A 214 13.21 -9.55 -4.41
C GLU A 214 13.07 -8.18 -3.72
N ALA A 215 11.87 -7.60 -3.75
CA ALA A 215 11.55 -6.31 -3.13
C ALA A 215 10.30 -6.38 -2.24
N LEU A 216 10.30 -5.53 -1.22
CA LEU A 216 9.15 -5.35 -0.34
C LEU A 216 8.25 -4.29 -0.97
N VAL A 217 7.23 -4.75 -1.68
CA VAL A 217 6.24 -3.88 -2.32
C VAL A 217 5.01 -3.72 -1.43
N VAL A 218 4.70 -2.48 -1.04
CA VAL A 218 3.62 -2.15 -0.10
C VAL A 218 2.78 -1.00 -0.66
N ARG A 219 1.46 -1.15 -0.65
CA ARG A 219 0.54 -0.03 -0.88
C ARG A 219 0.68 0.94 0.28
N CYS A 220 0.98 2.20 0.02
CA CYS A 220 1.17 3.18 1.08
C CYS A 220 -0.12 3.31 1.91
N PRO A 221 -0.07 3.11 3.24
CA PRO A 221 -1.26 3.24 4.08
C PRO A 221 -1.71 4.71 4.25
N ALA A 222 -0.80 5.67 4.02
CA ALA A 222 -1.05 7.10 4.18
C ALA A 222 -1.58 7.77 2.90
N MET A 223 -1.15 7.32 1.72
CA MET A 223 -1.39 7.97 0.44
C MET A 223 -2.02 6.99 -0.56
N ASP A 224 -3.23 7.31 -1.04
CA ASP A 224 -4.05 6.38 -1.84
C ASP A 224 -3.50 6.09 -3.25
N GLY A 225 -2.59 6.92 -3.75
CA GLY A 225 -1.92 6.73 -5.05
C GLY A 225 -0.50 6.18 -4.96
N HIS A 226 0.03 5.93 -3.77
CA HIS A 226 1.45 5.57 -3.59
C HIS A 226 1.65 4.06 -3.41
N VAL A 227 2.69 3.54 -4.07
CA VAL A 227 3.28 2.23 -3.85
C VAL A 227 4.72 2.43 -3.36
N ILE A 228 5.02 1.92 -2.18
CA ILE A 228 6.35 1.94 -1.56
C ILE A 228 7.06 0.65 -1.94
N VAL A 229 8.27 0.76 -2.47
CA VAL A 229 9.10 -0.37 -2.87
C VAL A 229 10.43 -0.27 -2.14
N VAL A 230 10.68 -1.19 -1.20
CA VAL A 230 11.97 -1.29 -0.50
C VAL A 230 12.78 -2.40 -1.16
N VAL A 231 13.97 -2.06 -1.64
CA VAL A 231 14.86 -2.98 -2.36
C VAL A 231 16.21 -3.06 -1.65
N PRO A 232 16.86 -4.23 -1.63
CA PRO A 232 18.16 -4.42 -0.97
C PRO A 232 19.28 -3.62 -1.66
N ASP A 233 19.16 -3.42 -2.97
CA ASP A 233 20.08 -2.62 -3.78
C ASP A 233 19.34 -1.85 -4.91
N ASP A 234 20.07 -0.99 -5.64
CA ASP A 234 19.54 -0.13 -6.70
C ASP A 234 19.34 -0.88 -8.04
N THR A 235 19.55 -2.21 -8.09
CA THR A 235 19.49 -2.95 -9.36
C THR A 235 18.08 -2.96 -9.97
N THR A 236 17.06 -2.80 -9.12
CA THR A 236 15.65 -2.82 -9.50
C THR A 236 15.11 -1.45 -9.94
N ALA A 237 15.88 -0.37 -9.82
CA ALA A 237 15.41 0.96 -10.22
C ALA A 237 15.11 1.08 -11.72
N ALA A 238 15.84 0.36 -12.57
CA ALA A 238 15.56 0.31 -14.01
C ALA A 238 14.23 -0.42 -14.31
N ALA A 239 13.92 -1.47 -13.54
CA ALA A 239 12.66 -2.21 -13.66
C ALA A 239 11.48 -1.33 -13.22
N LEU A 240 11.61 -0.62 -12.09
CA LEU A 240 10.59 0.32 -11.62
C LEU A 240 10.36 1.48 -12.60
N ARG A 241 11.41 2.01 -13.22
CA ARG A 241 11.29 3.00 -14.30
C ARG A 241 10.48 2.46 -15.48
N THR A 242 10.73 1.22 -15.89
CA THR A 242 9.96 0.57 -16.96
C THR A 242 8.48 0.42 -16.61
N VAL A 243 8.16 0.09 -15.35
CA VAL A 243 6.77 0.04 -14.85
C VAL A 243 6.13 1.43 -14.88
N CYS A 244 6.87 2.46 -14.48
CA CYS A 244 6.44 3.85 -14.49
C CYS A 244 6.14 4.33 -15.92
N ASP A 245 7.04 4.10 -16.87
CA ASP A 245 6.89 4.48 -18.28
C ASP A 245 5.66 3.83 -18.94
N GLY A 246 5.29 2.63 -18.49
CA GLY A 246 4.09 1.90 -18.94
C GLY A 246 2.79 2.34 -18.27
N THR A 247 2.85 3.21 -17.26
CA THR A 247 1.70 3.63 -16.44
C THR A 247 1.41 5.12 -16.68
N PRO A 248 0.20 5.48 -17.17
CA PRO A 248 -0.16 6.89 -17.39
C PRO A 248 -0.03 7.72 -16.11
N ASP A 249 0.54 8.92 -16.25
CA ASP A 249 0.74 9.90 -15.19
C ASP A 249 1.51 9.38 -13.96
N ALA A 250 2.29 8.30 -14.13
CA ALA A 250 3.06 7.74 -13.04
C ALA A 250 4.33 8.54 -12.77
N LEU A 251 4.61 8.79 -11.49
CA LEU A 251 5.80 9.48 -11.03
C LEU A 251 6.66 8.54 -10.19
N LEU A 252 7.97 8.67 -10.30
CA LEU A 252 8.92 7.86 -9.53
C LEU A 252 9.88 8.73 -8.72
N GLY A 253 9.89 8.52 -7.40
CA GLY A 253 10.89 9.09 -6.50
C GLY A 253 11.72 7.99 -5.85
N GLY A 254 13.05 8.12 -5.87
CA GLY A 254 13.99 7.18 -5.24
C GLY A 254 14.83 7.81 -4.14
N SER A 255 15.16 7.07 -3.09
CA SER A 255 16.08 7.47 -2.03
C SER A 255 17.54 7.27 -2.44
N ALA A 256 18.47 7.79 -1.64
CA ALA A 256 19.83 7.25 -1.63
C ALA A 256 19.85 5.88 -0.93
N ARG A 257 20.92 5.12 -1.12
CA ARG A 257 21.15 3.89 -0.33
C ARG A 257 21.30 4.25 1.15
N GLN A 258 20.55 3.57 2.00
CA GLN A 258 20.59 3.69 3.45
C GLN A 258 20.83 2.31 4.08
N SER A 259 21.15 2.25 5.38
CA SER A 259 20.97 1.01 6.13
C SER A 259 19.48 0.65 6.25
N LEU A 260 19.19 -0.59 6.64
CA LEU A 260 17.82 -0.99 6.99
C LEU A 260 17.25 -0.16 8.16
N ALA A 261 18.07 0.31 9.11
CA ALA A 261 17.62 1.23 10.17
C ALA A 261 17.19 2.58 9.58
N GLY A 262 17.86 3.03 8.52
CA GLY A 262 17.52 4.23 7.78
C GLY A 262 16.28 4.14 6.88
N THR A 263 15.47 3.07 6.93
CA THR A 263 14.30 2.90 6.03
C THR A 263 13.31 4.06 6.10
N ALA A 264 13.04 4.60 7.30
CA ALA A 264 12.15 5.75 7.45
C ALA A 264 12.73 7.03 6.80
N THR A 265 14.04 7.23 6.94
CA THR A 265 14.77 8.32 6.26
C THR A 265 14.73 8.14 4.75
N ALA A 266 14.99 6.93 4.25
CA ALA A 266 14.91 6.59 2.83
C ALA A 266 13.50 6.84 2.27
N TYR A 267 12.45 6.51 3.02
CA TYR A 267 11.08 6.80 2.61
C TYR A 267 10.80 8.30 2.51
N GLY A 268 11.26 9.11 3.47
CA GLY A 268 11.21 10.58 3.37
C GLY A 268 11.94 11.10 2.13
N GLN A 269 13.17 10.61 1.89
CA GLN A 269 13.97 10.95 0.71
C GLN A 269 13.25 10.61 -0.61
N ALA A 270 12.60 9.45 -0.69
CA ALA A 270 11.86 9.02 -1.86
C ALA A 270 10.62 9.90 -2.12
N VAL A 271 9.92 10.35 -1.07
CA VAL A 271 8.81 11.30 -1.19
C VAL A 271 9.30 12.70 -1.63
N SER A 272 10.41 13.19 -1.07
CA SER A 272 11.05 14.42 -1.55
C SER A 272 11.49 14.31 -3.00
N ALA A 273 12.04 13.16 -3.41
CA ALA A 273 12.40 12.89 -4.80
C ALA A 273 11.15 12.92 -5.72
N LEU A 274 10.04 12.32 -5.26
CA LEU A 274 8.77 12.32 -5.98
C LEU A 274 8.20 13.74 -6.18
N ALA A 275 8.40 14.64 -5.22
CA ALA A 275 8.05 16.05 -5.36
C ALA A 275 8.80 16.72 -6.52
N VAL A 276 10.07 16.34 -6.76
CA VAL A 276 10.88 16.80 -7.90
C VAL A 276 10.40 16.23 -9.21
N ALA A 277 10.09 14.93 -9.20
CA ALA A 277 9.67 14.18 -10.38
C ALA A 277 8.49 14.87 -11.08
N ARG A 278 7.58 15.50 -10.32
CA ARG A 278 6.45 16.30 -10.84
C ARG A 278 6.84 17.46 -11.75
N PHE A 279 8.02 18.03 -11.55
CA PHE A 279 8.51 19.17 -12.31
C PHE A 279 9.48 18.75 -13.42
N ARG A 280 9.78 17.45 -13.56
CA ARG A 280 10.71 16.94 -14.56
C ARG A 280 9.98 16.32 -15.75
N PRO A 281 10.51 16.48 -16.98
CA PRO A 281 9.89 15.90 -18.17
C PRO A 281 9.82 14.36 -18.16
N ASP A 282 10.82 13.72 -17.57
CA ASP A 282 10.94 12.26 -17.47
C ASP A 282 10.20 11.69 -16.26
N GLN A 283 9.54 12.52 -15.44
CA GLN A 283 8.67 12.08 -14.33
C GLN A 283 9.39 11.20 -13.29
N THR A 284 10.72 11.26 -13.26
CA THR A 284 11.56 10.49 -12.33
C THR A 284 12.58 11.38 -11.63
N ALA A 285 12.87 11.06 -10.37
CA ALA A 285 13.98 11.67 -9.66
C ALA A 285 14.54 10.75 -8.58
N VAL A 286 15.85 10.90 -8.32
CA VAL A 286 16.54 10.23 -7.21
C VAL A 286 17.08 11.30 -6.27
N TYR A 287 16.93 11.08 -4.97
CA TYR A 287 17.34 12.02 -3.92
C TYR A 287 18.80 12.48 -4.08
N ALA A 288 19.70 11.57 -4.43
CA ALA A 288 21.13 11.87 -4.60
C ALA A 288 21.46 12.94 -5.65
N GLU A 289 20.54 13.25 -6.57
CA GLU A 289 20.74 14.26 -7.62
C GLU A 289 20.57 15.70 -7.12
N ARG A 290 20.16 15.89 -5.86
CA ARG A 290 20.03 17.21 -5.22
C ARG A 290 21.21 17.52 -4.29
N THR A 291 21.57 18.79 -4.23
CA THR A 291 22.47 19.31 -3.19
C THR A 291 21.66 19.57 -1.92
N HIS A 292 21.98 18.81 -0.87
CA HIS A 292 21.31 18.89 0.42
C HIS A 292 22.16 19.65 1.44
N PRO A 293 21.53 20.42 2.35
CA PRO A 293 22.23 21.32 3.27
C PRO A 293 23.23 20.59 4.17
N GLU A 294 22.92 19.37 4.64
CA GLU A 294 23.80 18.58 5.51
C GLU A 294 25.13 18.19 4.85
N ARG A 295 25.17 18.10 3.51
CA ARG A 295 26.40 17.80 2.74
C ARG A 295 27.28 19.04 2.52
N LEU A 296 26.75 20.22 2.83
CA LEU A 296 27.44 21.51 2.72
C LEU A 296 27.96 22.01 4.06
N MET A 297 27.82 21.19 5.11
CA MET A 297 28.29 21.42 6.47
C MET A 297 29.50 20.53 6.77
N ASP A 298 30.35 20.96 7.69
CA ASP A 298 31.46 20.19 8.23
C ASP A 298 30.91 18.96 8.97
N PRO A 299 31.24 17.73 8.52
CA PRO A 299 30.66 16.51 9.08
C PRO A 299 30.96 16.30 10.57
N ASP A 300 32.13 16.73 11.04
CA ASP A 300 32.55 16.54 12.43
C ASP A 300 31.84 17.54 13.36
N VAL A 301 31.69 18.79 12.90
CA VAL A 301 30.89 19.83 13.57
C VAL A 301 29.42 19.38 13.65
N LEU A 302 28.86 18.89 12.54
CA LEU A 302 27.47 18.45 12.46
C LEU A 302 27.21 17.25 13.38
N ARG A 303 28.15 16.29 13.42
CA ARG A 303 28.14 15.14 14.34
C ARG A 303 28.20 15.57 15.80
N SER A 304 29.13 16.47 16.14
CA SER A 304 29.33 16.98 17.51
C SER A 304 28.09 17.71 18.03
N TRP A 305 27.53 18.60 17.20
CA TRP A 305 26.33 19.34 17.51
C TRP A 305 25.10 18.43 17.65
N THR A 306 24.88 17.53 16.69
CA THR A 306 23.77 16.55 16.72
C THR A 306 23.80 15.70 17.99
N THR A 307 24.98 15.17 18.33
CA THR A 307 25.19 14.37 19.54
C THR A 307 24.84 15.17 20.80
N ARG A 308 25.17 16.46 20.85
CA ARG A 308 24.87 17.32 22.00
C ARG A 308 23.38 17.62 22.09
N LEU A 309 22.74 17.96 20.97
CA LEU A 309 21.30 18.27 20.93
C LEU A 309 20.46 17.08 21.38
N LEU A 310 20.78 15.87 20.91
CA LEU A 310 20.01 14.65 21.21
C LEU A 310 20.37 13.99 22.54
N ARG A 311 21.47 14.41 23.19
CA ARG A 311 21.94 13.88 24.49
C ARG A 311 20.85 13.73 25.57
N PRO A 312 19.87 14.66 25.73
CA PRO A 312 18.82 14.47 26.74
C PRO A 312 18.03 13.16 26.60
N LEU A 313 17.93 12.63 25.37
CA LEU A 313 17.24 11.38 25.06
C LEU A 313 18.02 10.13 25.49
N ASP A 314 19.34 10.25 25.74
CA ASP A 314 20.19 9.12 26.13
C ASP A 314 19.92 8.62 27.56
N THR A 315 19.12 9.37 28.33
CA THR A 315 18.60 8.95 29.64
C THR A 315 17.55 7.84 29.55
N LEU A 316 16.99 7.62 28.35
CA LEU A 316 15.91 6.66 28.11
C LEU A 316 16.46 5.24 27.86
N PRO A 317 15.68 4.20 28.19
CA PRO A 317 15.97 2.85 27.72
C PRO A 317 16.09 2.80 26.18
N HIS A 318 17.03 2.00 25.68
CA HIS A 318 17.36 1.93 24.25
C HIS A 318 16.12 1.78 23.33
N HIS A 319 15.23 0.83 23.63
CA HIS A 319 14.01 0.61 22.83
C HIS A 319 13.06 1.82 22.86
N THR A 320 12.94 2.51 23.99
CA THR A 320 12.12 3.72 24.11
C THR A 320 12.73 4.86 23.32
N ARG A 321 14.07 5.03 23.38
CA ARG A 321 14.79 6.03 22.60
C ARG A 321 14.58 5.83 21.10
N ALA A 322 14.83 4.61 20.60
CA ALA A 322 14.65 4.26 19.20
C ALA A 322 13.23 4.55 18.71
N GLU A 323 12.22 4.10 19.46
CA GLU A 323 10.81 4.33 19.12
C GLU A 323 10.44 5.82 19.06
N LEU A 324 10.92 6.63 20.00
CA LEU A 324 10.68 8.08 20.01
C LEU A 324 11.38 8.79 18.86
N LEU A 325 12.63 8.44 18.56
CA LEU A 325 13.39 9.02 17.44
C LEU A 325 12.72 8.69 16.11
N ALA A 326 12.42 7.41 15.86
CA ALA A 326 11.76 6.98 14.64
C ALA A 326 10.39 7.64 14.45
N THR A 327 9.56 7.67 15.51
CA THR A 327 8.25 8.32 15.46
C THR A 327 8.36 9.82 15.20
N THR A 328 9.31 10.49 15.86
CA THR A 328 9.47 11.95 15.74
C THR A 328 10.02 12.32 14.37
N ARG A 329 10.99 11.56 13.85
CA ARG A 329 11.51 11.75 12.48
C ARG A 329 10.39 11.70 11.46
N LEU A 330 9.58 10.63 11.50
CA LEU A 330 8.45 10.47 10.59
C LEU A 330 7.34 11.51 10.82
N GLY A 331 7.10 11.91 12.07
CA GLY A 331 6.11 12.94 12.42
C GLY A 331 6.54 14.37 12.07
N LEU A 332 7.84 14.61 11.88
CA LEU A 332 8.35 15.85 11.30
C LEU A 332 8.25 15.84 9.78
N GLU A 333 8.49 14.68 9.15
CA GLU A 333 8.37 14.48 7.70
C GLU A 333 6.92 14.53 7.21
N PHE A 334 5.98 13.96 7.98
CA PHE A 334 4.58 13.83 7.60
C PHE A 334 3.63 14.34 8.66
N THR A 335 2.37 14.59 8.30
CA THR A 335 1.32 14.87 9.29
C THR A 335 1.19 13.70 10.29
N ALA A 336 0.82 14.00 11.55
CA ALA A 336 0.63 12.96 12.58
C ALA A 336 -0.37 11.86 12.17
N VAL A 337 -1.33 12.15 11.30
CA VAL A 337 -2.27 11.16 10.75
C VAL A 337 -1.56 10.23 9.75
N SER A 338 -0.75 10.80 8.86
CA SER A 338 -0.02 10.03 7.85
C SER A 338 1.08 9.19 8.50
N ALA A 339 1.85 9.77 9.41
CA ALA A 339 2.85 9.04 10.21
C ALA A 339 2.21 7.89 10.99
N ALA A 340 1.04 8.10 11.61
CA ALA A 340 0.33 7.05 12.34
C ALA A 340 -0.08 5.87 11.45
N LYS A 341 -0.60 6.15 10.25
CA LYS A 341 -0.95 5.12 9.25
C LYS A 341 0.29 4.34 8.79
N VAL A 342 1.41 5.02 8.55
CA VAL A 342 2.69 4.37 8.16
C VAL A 342 3.28 3.53 9.29
N LEU A 343 3.18 3.98 10.54
CA LEU A 343 3.71 3.28 11.72
C LEU A 343 2.78 2.20 12.27
N GLY A 344 1.52 2.13 11.83
CA GLY A 344 0.54 1.19 12.39
C GLY A 344 0.09 1.54 13.82
N VAL A 345 0.15 2.82 14.20
CA VAL A 345 -0.25 3.32 15.53
C VAL A 345 -1.35 4.38 15.42
N SER A 346 -1.83 4.89 16.57
CA SER A 346 -2.80 5.99 16.56
C SER A 346 -2.15 7.35 16.34
N ARG A 347 -2.87 8.31 15.75
CA ARG A 347 -2.42 9.72 15.64
C ARG A 347 -2.10 10.36 16.99
N ASN A 348 -2.77 9.92 18.06
CA ASN A 348 -2.54 10.43 19.40
C ASN A 348 -1.23 9.89 19.96
N THR A 349 -0.88 8.64 19.63
CA THR A 349 0.41 8.03 19.97
C THR A 349 1.56 8.80 19.34
N VAL A 350 1.44 9.15 18.05
CA VAL A 350 2.45 9.98 17.36
C VAL A 350 2.62 11.33 18.06
N ARG A 351 1.51 12.05 18.31
CA ARG A 351 1.55 13.34 19.01
C ARG A 351 2.18 13.25 20.40
N ALA A 352 1.77 12.29 21.22
CA ALA A 352 2.30 12.11 22.56
C ALA A 352 3.80 11.79 22.56
N ARG A 353 4.29 11.05 21.55
CA ARG A 353 5.72 10.77 21.39
C ARG A 353 6.50 11.99 20.94
N MET A 354 5.97 12.76 19.99
CA MET A 354 6.59 14.02 19.56
C MET A 354 6.64 15.04 20.72
N GLU A 355 5.54 15.22 21.45
CA GLU A 355 5.48 16.08 22.63
C GLU A 355 6.46 15.62 23.73
N ARG A 356 6.65 14.31 23.88
CA ARG A 356 7.66 13.78 24.81
C ARG A 356 9.08 14.15 24.37
N VAL A 357 9.40 14.07 23.08
CA VAL A 357 10.72 14.48 22.57
C VAL A 357 10.92 15.98 22.72
N GLU A 358 9.91 16.78 22.35
CA GLU A 358 9.89 18.24 22.52
C GLU A 358 10.20 18.66 23.97
N ASN A 359 9.52 18.03 24.95
CA ASN A 359 9.76 18.28 26.37
C ASN A 359 11.16 17.87 26.84
N LEU A 360 11.69 16.74 26.35
CA LEU A 360 13.03 16.26 26.71
C LEU A 360 14.14 17.13 26.13
N LEU A 361 13.95 17.63 24.90
CA LEU A 361 14.87 18.58 24.26
C LEU A 361 14.70 20.00 24.82
N GLY A 362 13.57 20.30 25.47
CA GLY A 362 13.24 21.63 25.95
C GLY A 362 13.03 22.63 24.82
N THR A 363 12.42 22.18 23.73
CA THR A 363 12.16 22.94 22.50
C THR A 363 10.66 23.16 22.29
N ASP A 364 10.28 23.91 21.24
CA ASP A 364 8.87 24.11 20.84
C ASP A 364 8.67 23.72 19.37
N PHE A 365 7.94 22.64 19.11
CA PHE A 365 7.66 22.14 17.76
C PHE A 365 6.58 22.95 17.03
N SER A 366 5.98 23.97 17.66
CA SER A 366 5.19 24.96 16.92
C SER A 366 6.06 25.91 16.09
N ASP A 367 7.36 26.01 16.39
CA ASP A 367 8.34 26.77 15.63
C ASP A 367 8.96 25.91 14.50
N LEU A 368 8.87 26.41 13.27
CA LEU A 368 9.42 25.74 12.10
C LEU A 368 10.95 25.73 12.07
N THR A 369 11.61 26.72 12.66
CA THR A 369 13.08 26.75 12.77
C THR A 369 13.58 25.66 13.70
N VAL A 370 12.88 25.45 14.83
CA VAL A 370 13.11 24.32 15.74
C VAL A 370 12.87 23.00 15.02
N ARG A 371 11.72 22.84 14.35
CA ARG A 371 11.41 21.59 13.62
C ARG A 371 12.44 21.25 12.56
N ALA A 372 12.86 22.23 11.75
CA ALA A 372 13.88 22.04 10.71
C ALA A 372 15.23 21.61 11.32
N THR A 373 15.61 22.24 12.42
CA THR A 373 16.87 21.95 13.10
C THR A 373 16.86 20.59 13.78
N VAL A 374 15.77 20.23 14.48
CA VAL A 374 15.63 18.90 15.09
C VAL A 374 15.53 17.82 14.01
N HIS A 375 14.85 18.08 12.89
CA HIS A 375 14.82 17.16 11.75
C HIS A 375 16.23 16.92 11.17
N LEU A 376 17.04 17.96 11.01
CA LEU A 376 18.44 17.84 10.60
C LEU A 376 19.23 16.93 11.56
N ALA A 377 19.12 17.15 12.87
CA ALA A 377 19.79 16.32 13.87
C ALA A 377 19.31 14.86 13.85
N LEU A 378 18.00 14.62 13.75
CA LEU A 378 17.42 13.26 13.73
C LEU A 378 17.80 12.46 12.48
N ASN A 379 17.99 13.12 11.34
CA ASN A 379 18.45 12.46 10.11
C ASN A 379 19.97 12.29 10.09
N THR A 380 20.71 13.23 10.66
CA THR A 380 22.15 13.09 10.86
C THR A 380 22.44 11.90 11.76
N GLU A 381 21.74 11.75 12.89
CA GLU A 381 22.00 10.69 13.88
C GLU A 381 21.95 9.27 13.30
N VAL A 382 21.05 9.01 12.34
CA VAL A 382 21.01 7.73 11.61
C VAL A 382 22.33 7.47 10.90
N ALA A 383 22.82 8.46 10.15
CA ALA A 383 24.10 8.36 9.46
C ALA A 383 25.28 8.24 10.44
N LEU A 384 25.18 8.83 11.64
CA LEU A 384 26.23 8.73 12.68
C LEU A 384 26.32 7.33 13.29
N THR A 385 25.19 6.65 13.48
CA THR A 385 25.18 5.27 14.01
C THR A 385 25.85 4.27 13.07
N GLU A 386 26.04 4.63 11.80
CA GLU A 386 26.65 3.81 10.76
C GLU A 386 28.17 4.03 10.65
N ASP A 387 28.67 5.25 10.89
CA ASP A 387 30.10 5.61 10.82
C ASP A 387 30.72 5.74 12.23
N THR A 388 31.39 4.69 12.72
CA THR A 388 32.03 4.66 14.06
C THR A 388 33.38 5.42 14.13
N ALA A 389 33.85 6.03 13.03
CA ALA A 389 35.19 6.62 12.95
C ALA A 389 35.17 8.16 12.97
N GLY A 390 34.69 8.77 14.06
CA GLY A 390 34.75 10.22 14.26
C GLY A 390 35.84 10.62 15.26
N HIS A 391 36.68 11.59 14.92
CA HIS A 391 37.56 12.24 15.89
C HIS A 391 36.74 13.21 16.75
N PRO A 392 37.10 13.44 18.03
CA PRO A 392 36.39 14.42 18.86
C PRO A 392 36.60 15.83 18.31
N ALA A 393 35.58 16.35 17.62
CA ALA A 393 35.53 17.75 17.21
C ALA A 393 35.31 18.68 18.41
N ALA A 394 35.80 19.91 18.28
CA ALA A 394 35.53 20.98 19.23
C ALA A 394 34.01 21.18 19.41
N PRO A 395 33.54 21.62 20.59
CA PRO A 395 32.13 21.90 20.79
C PRO A 395 31.72 23.09 19.91
N ALA A 396 31.00 22.81 18.83
CA ALA A 396 30.41 23.81 17.95
C ALA A 396 28.90 23.92 18.18
N GLY A 397 28.34 25.12 18.00
CA GLY A 397 26.90 25.39 18.07
C GLY A 397 26.24 25.33 16.70
N LEU A 398 24.91 25.41 16.67
CA LEU A 398 24.15 25.51 15.41
C LEU A 398 24.64 26.70 14.55
N GLY A 399 24.99 27.80 15.20
CA GLY A 399 25.48 29.00 14.52
C GLY A 399 26.73 28.76 13.69
N ASP A 400 27.65 27.90 14.14
CA ASP A 400 28.88 27.60 13.41
C ASP A 400 28.55 26.89 12.08
N LEU A 401 27.67 25.88 12.13
CA LEU A 401 27.16 25.15 10.97
C LEU A 401 26.47 26.08 9.96
N LEU A 402 25.62 26.98 10.45
CA LEU A 402 24.86 27.91 9.61
C LEU A 402 25.74 28.97 8.93
N THR A 403 26.93 29.24 9.47
CA THR A 403 27.86 30.23 8.90
C THR A 403 28.81 29.67 7.85
N GLU A 404 28.70 28.39 7.50
CA GLU A 404 29.58 27.79 6.52
C GLU A 404 29.42 28.40 5.11
N PRO A 405 30.53 28.76 4.43
CA PRO A 405 30.47 29.46 3.14
C PRO A 405 29.71 28.69 2.04
N ALA A 406 29.83 27.36 2.02
CA ALA A 406 29.17 26.51 1.04
C ALA A 406 27.65 26.53 1.24
N LEU A 407 27.20 26.31 2.48
CA LEU A 407 25.79 26.40 2.87
C LEU A 407 25.22 27.79 2.59
N GLY A 408 25.93 28.85 2.96
CA GLY A 408 25.49 30.23 2.72
C GLY A 408 25.41 30.62 1.23
N THR A 409 26.19 29.97 0.36
CA THR A 409 26.10 30.16 -1.10
C THR A 409 24.88 29.43 -1.66
N TRP A 410 24.72 28.16 -1.33
CA TRP A 410 23.52 27.38 -1.70
C TRP A 410 22.23 28.05 -1.25
N ALA A 411 22.18 28.54 0.00
CA ALA A 411 21.01 29.18 0.56
C ALA A 411 20.63 30.47 -0.20
N ARG A 412 21.63 31.29 -0.55
CA ARG A 412 21.41 32.50 -1.37
C ARG A 412 20.92 32.14 -2.77
N ASP A 413 21.52 31.13 -3.41
CA ASP A 413 21.14 30.72 -4.76
C ASP A 413 19.72 30.14 -4.81
N LEU A 414 19.33 29.36 -3.78
CA LEU A 414 17.97 28.83 -3.66
C LEU A 414 16.96 29.95 -3.47
N LEU A 415 17.19 30.86 -2.52
CA LEU A 415 16.27 31.96 -2.22
C LEU A 415 16.23 33.01 -3.34
N ALA A 416 17.32 33.23 -4.08
CA ALA A 416 17.37 34.14 -5.22
C ALA A 416 16.41 33.73 -6.35
N ARG A 417 16.02 32.45 -6.44
CA ARG A 417 15.00 32.01 -7.42
C ARG A 417 13.66 32.69 -7.17
N LEU A 418 13.31 32.96 -5.91
CA LEU A 418 12.06 33.64 -5.55
C LEU A 418 12.01 35.09 -6.05
N ASP A 419 13.18 35.71 -6.23
CA ASP A 419 13.30 37.10 -6.69
C ASP A 419 12.99 37.24 -8.20
N THR A 420 12.77 36.12 -8.92
CA THR A 420 12.33 36.11 -10.32
C THR A 420 10.83 36.39 -10.49
N ASP A 421 10.04 36.23 -9.43
CA ASP A 421 8.62 36.58 -9.42
C ASP A 421 8.44 38.08 -9.15
N ALA A 422 7.47 38.71 -9.82
CA ALA A 422 7.17 40.13 -9.62
C ALA A 422 6.61 40.41 -8.22
N ARG A 423 6.06 39.40 -7.54
CA ARG A 423 5.58 39.47 -6.15
C ARG A 423 6.74 39.18 -5.21
N ASP A 424 6.71 39.80 -4.02
CA ASP A 424 7.69 39.55 -2.97
C ASP A 424 7.39 38.22 -2.24
N LEU A 425 7.64 37.11 -2.95
CA LEU A 425 7.44 35.75 -2.46
C LEU A 425 8.37 35.45 -1.29
N ARG A 426 9.62 35.92 -1.34
CA ARG A 426 10.64 35.74 -0.30
C ARG A 426 10.21 36.35 1.03
N ARG A 427 9.72 37.60 1.03
CA ARG A 427 9.16 38.23 2.24
C ARG A 427 7.95 37.47 2.76
N THR A 428 7.05 37.07 1.87
CA THR A 428 5.83 36.36 2.26
C THR A 428 6.16 35.03 2.92
N LEU A 429 7.10 34.29 2.33
CA LEU A 429 7.55 32.99 2.81
C LEU A 429 8.26 33.10 4.16
N ARG A 430 9.16 34.08 4.31
CA ARG A 430 9.82 34.37 5.60
C ARG A 430 8.80 34.65 6.71
N ALA A 431 7.81 35.51 6.46
CA ALA A 431 6.77 35.81 7.45
C ALA A 431 5.87 34.61 7.76
N TRP A 432 5.61 33.77 6.75
CA TRP A 432 4.86 32.53 6.92
C TRP A 432 5.62 31.49 7.75
N ILE A 433 6.93 31.34 7.52
CA ILE A 433 7.80 30.47 8.32
C ILE A 433 7.86 30.97 9.76
N ALA A 434 8.13 32.26 9.98
CA ALA A 434 8.16 32.88 11.31
C ALA A 434 6.82 32.76 12.06
N ALA A 435 5.71 32.66 11.32
CA ALA A 435 4.38 32.42 11.88
C ALA A 435 4.07 30.93 12.14
N GLY A 436 5.04 30.03 12.02
CA GLY A 436 4.88 28.59 12.23
C GLY A 436 4.10 27.89 11.09
N GLY A 437 4.18 28.42 9.87
CA GLY A 437 3.41 27.90 8.73
C GLY A 437 1.93 28.29 8.75
N ASN A 438 1.54 29.26 9.57
CA ASN A 438 0.15 29.72 9.67
C ASN A 438 -0.11 30.92 8.75
N ALA A 439 -0.93 30.71 7.71
CA ALA A 439 -1.25 31.75 6.73
C ALA A 439 -2.03 32.94 7.30
N GLU A 440 -2.86 32.75 8.32
CA GLU A 440 -3.65 33.83 8.95
C GLU A 440 -2.76 34.74 9.79
N ARG A 441 -1.90 34.14 10.61
CA ARG A 441 -0.93 34.88 11.42
C ARG A 441 0.08 35.62 10.55
N ALA A 442 0.58 34.98 9.48
CA ALA A 442 1.46 35.61 8.51
C ALA A 442 0.80 36.79 7.80
N ALA A 443 -0.48 36.64 7.43
CA ALA A 443 -1.26 37.70 6.80
C ALA A 443 -1.45 38.91 7.71
N GLN A 444 -1.68 38.70 9.02
CA GLN A 444 -1.71 39.77 10.01
C GLN A 444 -0.37 40.52 10.10
N LEU A 445 0.76 39.80 10.10
CA LEU A 445 2.10 40.40 10.12
C LEU A 445 2.42 41.20 8.84
N LEU A 446 1.90 40.76 7.70
CA LEU A 446 2.14 41.38 6.40
C LEU A 446 1.12 42.47 6.02
N GLY A 447 -0.01 42.56 6.73
CA GLY A 447 -1.11 43.48 6.39
C GLY A 447 -1.84 43.08 5.10
N VAL A 448 -1.91 41.78 4.79
CA VAL A 448 -2.56 41.24 3.58
C VAL A 448 -3.66 40.24 3.94
N HIS A 449 -4.34 39.68 2.94
CA HIS A 449 -5.33 38.63 3.17
C HIS A 449 -4.66 37.24 3.28
N ALA A 450 -5.18 36.34 4.14
CA ALA A 450 -4.64 34.99 4.33
C ALA A 450 -4.57 34.17 3.02
N GLN A 451 -5.52 34.41 2.11
CA GLN A 451 -5.53 33.79 0.79
C GLN A 451 -4.30 34.19 -0.05
N THR A 452 -3.89 35.46 0.00
CA THR A 452 -2.71 35.96 -0.70
C THR A 452 -1.45 35.23 -0.22
N VAL A 453 -1.32 35.00 1.09
CA VAL A 453 -0.20 34.22 1.65
C VAL A 453 -0.20 32.80 1.10
N ARG A 454 -1.36 32.12 1.08
CA ARG A 454 -1.48 30.75 0.54
C ARG A 454 -1.10 30.68 -0.95
N GLU A 455 -1.53 31.67 -1.73
CA GLU A 455 -1.21 31.76 -3.15
C GLU A 455 0.27 32.03 -3.39
N HIS A 456 0.91 32.88 -2.59
CA HIS A 456 2.34 33.13 -2.66
C HIS A 456 3.15 31.89 -2.28
N VAL A 457 2.81 31.21 -1.17
CA VAL A 457 3.48 29.96 -0.76
C VAL A 457 3.36 28.90 -1.85
N ARG A 458 2.16 28.72 -2.43
CA ARG A 458 1.95 27.79 -3.56
C ARG A 458 2.75 28.19 -4.81
N SER A 459 2.87 29.49 -5.09
CA SER A 459 3.65 29.99 -6.24
C SER A 459 5.15 29.80 -6.05
N ALA A 460 5.63 29.73 -4.80
CA ALA A 460 7.04 29.48 -4.49
C ALA A 460 7.47 28.03 -4.77
N GLU A 461 6.55 27.06 -4.67
CA GLU A 461 6.86 25.63 -4.84
C GLU A 461 7.52 25.28 -6.19
N PRO A 462 6.97 25.67 -7.36
CA PRO A 462 7.61 25.38 -8.65
C PRO A 462 8.92 26.14 -8.86
N VAL A 463 9.06 27.33 -8.29
CA VAL A 463 10.26 28.18 -8.43
C VAL A 463 11.43 27.62 -7.62
N LEU A 464 11.14 27.11 -6.43
CA LEU A 464 12.11 26.45 -5.56
C LEU A 464 12.31 24.97 -5.92
N GLU A 465 11.40 24.40 -6.72
CA GLU A 465 11.23 22.96 -6.88
C GLU A 465 11.09 22.28 -5.50
N ARG A 466 10.25 22.82 -4.60
CA ARG A 466 10.06 22.30 -3.24
C ARG A 466 8.60 22.28 -2.85
N GLN A 467 8.13 21.20 -2.24
CA GLN A 467 6.78 21.11 -1.69
C GLN A 467 6.74 21.68 -0.27
N LEU A 468 6.28 22.92 -0.15
CA LEU A 468 6.21 23.64 1.11
C LEU A 468 4.93 23.30 1.88
N LEU A 469 3.83 23.12 1.16
CA LEU A 469 2.50 22.86 1.75
C LEU A 469 2.34 21.41 2.21
N ALA A 470 3.11 20.49 1.63
CA ALA A 470 3.15 19.10 2.08
C ALA A 470 3.79 18.95 3.48
N SER A 471 4.52 19.97 3.95
CA SER A 471 5.43 19.91 5.10
C SER A 471 6.54 18.85 4.92
N GLY A 472 7.48 18.77 5.86
CA GLY A 472 8.58 17.79 5.81
C GLY A 472 9.88 18.37 5.27
N SER A 473 10.74 17.50 4.72
CA SER A 473 12.13 17.81 4.38
C SER A 473 12.28 18.99 3.42
N ASP A 474 11.43 19.08 2.39
CA ASP A 474 11.45 20.18 1.41
C ASP A 474 11.21 21.56 2.06
N LEU A 475 10.28 21.63 3.01
CA LEU A 475 10.04 22.84 3.79
C LEU A 475 11.24 23.16 4.68
N TYR A 476 11.82 22.15 5.34
CA TYR A 476 12.95 22.33 6.26
C TYR A 476 14.22 22.79 5.57
N GLU A 477 14.50 22.35 4.34
CA GLU A 477 15.59 22.91 3.54
C GLU A 477 15.43 24.41 3.32
N VAL A 478 14.21 24.87 3.02
CA VAL A 478 13.93 26.31 2.82
C VAL A 478 14.04 27.09 4.13
N VAL A 479 13.62 26.51 5.25
CA VAL A 479 13.83 27.10 6.58
C VAL A 479 15.33 27.23 6.88
N LEU A 480 16.12 26.18 6.63
CA LEU A 480 17.58 26.19 6.80
C LEU A 480 18.25 27.24 5.91
N ALA A 481 17.76 27.45 4.68
CA ALA A 481 18.26 28.50 3.80
C ALA A 481 18.01 29.91 4.37
N HIS A 482 16.84 30.17 4.96
CA HIS A 482 16.56 31.44 5.64
C HIS A 482 17.40 31.62 6.92
N LEU A 483 17.69 30.55 7.65
CA LEU A 483 18.58 30.58 8.81
C LEU A 483 20.04 30.88 8.40
N ALA A 484 20.55 30.20 7.37
CA ALA A 484 21.92 30.39 6.86
C ALA A 484 22.14 31.80 6.26
N THR A 485 21.10 32.40 5.68
CA THR A 485 21.12 33.80 5.21
C THR A 485 20.84 34.84 6.29
N ARG A 486 20.59 34.39 7.54
CA ARG A 486 20.23 35.23 8.70
C ARG A 486 18.98 36.10 8.46
N GLU A 487 18.07 35.61 7.64
CA GLU A 487 16.75 36.21 7.48
C GLU A 487 15.77 35.76 8.55
N LEU A 488 16.03 34.62 9.18
CA LEU A 488 15.35 34.17 10.39
C LEU A 488 16.36 34.08 11.52
N ASP A 489 15.88 34.34 12.74
CA ASP A 489 16.66 34.16 13.95
C ASP A 489 16.88 32.66 14.23
N GLN A 490 18.02 32.36 14.84
CA GLN A 490 18.32 30.98 15.26
C GLN A 490 17.37 30.56 16.38
N PRO A 491 16.87 29.32 16.37
CA PRO A 491 16.03 28.81 17.46
C PRO A 491 16.82 28.73 18.77
N ASP A 492 16.17 29.02 19.90
CA ASP A 492 16.77 28.82 21.23
C ASP A 492 16.74 27.32 21.56
N LEU A 493 17.86 26.64 21.32
CA LEU A 493 18.03 25.22 21.63
C LEU A 493 18.84 25.07 22.91
N ARG A 494 18.40 24.19 23.82
CA ARG A 494 19.17 23.76 25.00
C ARG A 494 20.37 22.88 24.55
N GLY A 495 21.36 23.50 23.92
CA GLY A 495 22.54 22.85 23.36
C GLY A 495 23.57 23.83 22.77
N ASP A 496 23.18 25.09 22.53
CA ASP A 496 24.06 26.14 22.03
C ASP A 496 24.78 26.94 23.15
N ARG A 497 24.59 26.56 24.42
CA ARG A 497 25.27 27.15 25.60
C ARG A 497 26.26 26.19 26.26
#